data_AF-A0A087D6Y3-F1
#
_entry.id   AF-A0A087D6Y3-F1
#
_cell.length_a   1.000
_cell.length_b   1.000
_cell.length_c   1.000
_cell.angle_alpha   90.00
_cell.angle_beta   90.00
_cell.angle_gamma   90.00
#
_symmetry.space_group_name_H-M   'P 1'
#
loop_
_entity.id
_entity.type
_entity.pdbx_description
1 polymer ?
#
loop_
_entity_poly.entity_id
_entity_poly.type
_entity_poly.pdbx_seq_one_letter_code
_entity_poly.pdbx_strand_id
1 'polypeptide(L)'
;MDDENSMEMPPICPVCGLPVTERYRRKPGYKHAHGVCERKDTHRREHEREHGRRMRAEAELLDARSRVDRSARALIRAVEERNRTVRRANQAMVEECYWRVRLMIGVMSLTPMDLVGYREEWIVALARDIGSNGMGRIADLTGWKDARPWLLDPDIGSEGTARLVAPWPDIGPDDWIGYTADLDHMGNQGRAIDMVRLVDRIWNEDHHGTNRSDHGWWSLENKDPR
;
A
#
# COMPACT_ATOMS: atom_id res chain seq x y z
N MET A 1 101.75 1.04 -14.53
CA MET A 1 100.74 2.04 -14.90
C MET A 1 99.42 1.40 -14.57
N ASP A 2 98.89 1.84 -13.44
CA ASP A 2 97.73 1.32 -12.75
C ASP A 2 96.49 1.51 -13.61
N ASP A 3 95.89 0.40 -14.06
CA ASP A 3 94.50 0.42 -14.50
C ASP A 3 93.67 0.51 -13.22
N GLU A 4 93.15 1.71 -12.97
CA GLU A 4 92.18 2.04 -11.95
C GLU A 4 91.07 0.99 -11.95
N ASN A 5 91.14 0.06 -11.00
CA ASN A 5 90.00 -0.75 -10.59
C ASN A 5 89.00 0.20 -9.93
N SER A 6 88.25 0.96 -10.74
CA SER A 6 87.14 1.78 -10.32
C SER A 6 86.16 0.86 -9.61
N MET A 7 86.24 0.80 -8.28
CA MET A 7 85.30 0.06 -7.45
C MET A 7 83.91 0.60 -7.77
N GLU A 8 83.18 -0.12 -8.61
CA GLU A 8 81.82 0.21 -8.99
C GLU A 8 81.00 0.29 -7.70
N MET A 9 80.64 1.53 -7.32
CA MET A 9 79.98 1.76 -6.04
C MET A 9 78.63 1.04 -6.06
N PRO A 10 78.32 0.24 -5.02
CA PRO A 10 77.04 -0.44 -4.96
C PRO A 10 75.89 0.58 -4.92
N PRO A 11 74.85 0.41 -5.73
CA PRO A 11 73.71 1.32 -5.74
C PRO A 11 72.95 1.26 -4.42
N ILE A 12 72.29 2.35 -4.06
CA ILE A 12 71.45 2.41 -2.86
C ILE A 12 70.08 1.79 -3.16
N CYS A 13 69.62 0.87 -2.31
CA CYS A 13 68.32 0.25 -2.46
C CYS A 13 67.21 1.30 -2.24
N PRO A 14 66.27 1.46 -3.19
CA PRO A 14 65.20 2.45 -3.07
C PRO A 14 64.16 2.11 -1.99
N VAL A 15 64.19 0.91 -1.42
CA VAL A 15 63.22 0.45 -0.40
C VAL A 15 63.73 0.68 1.02
N CYS A 16 65.00 0.41 1.30
CA CYS A 16 65.58 0.50 2.64
C CYS A 16 66.67 1.57 2.79
N GLY A 17 67.10 2.20 1.69
CA GLY A 17 68.14 3.24 1.71
C GLY A 17 69.57 2.72 1.95
N LEU A 18 69.79 1.40 1.95
CA LEU A 18 71.10 0.80 2.19
C LEU A 18 71.77 0.34 0.88
N PRO A 19 73.12 0.30 0.80
CA PRO A 19 73.84 -0.20 -0.37
C PRO A 19 73.51 -1.66 -0.73
N VAL A 20 73.36 -1.94 -2.02
CA VAL A 20 73.05 -3.29 -2.54
C VAL A 20 74.33 -4.02 -2.92
N THR A 21 74.69 -5.04 -2.14
CA THR A 21 75.85 -5.90 -2.41
C THR A 21 75.51 -7.13 -3.26
N GLU A 22 74.21 -7.40 -3.47
CA GLU A 22 73.76 -8.49 -4.35
C GLU A 22 74.08 -8.20 -5.82
N ARG A 23 74.61 -9.18 -6.56
CA ARG A 23 74.90 -9.09 -8.00
C ARG A 23 73.92 -9.91 -8.84
N TYR A 24 73.76 -9.56 -10.11
CA TYR A 24 72.97 -10.38 -11.04
C TYR A 24 73.70 -11.69 -11.35
N ARG A 25 72.95 -12.80 -11.39
CA ARG A 25 73.53 -14.12 -11.74
C ARG A 25 73.99 -14.23 -13.20
N ARG A 26 73.37 -13.45 -14.10
CA ARG A 26 73.53 -13.57 -15.56
C ARG A 26 73.97 -12.26 -16.23
N LYS A 27 74.14 -11.18 -15.47
CA LYS A 27 74.55 -9.87 -15.97
C LYS A 27 75.70 -9.32 -15.11
N PRO A 28 76.67 -8.61 -15.68
CA PRO A 28 77.65 -7.86 -14.89
C PRO A 28 76.96 -6.75 -14.09
N GLY A 29 77.48 -6.42 -12.90
CA GLY A 29 77.00 -5.34 -12.04
C GLY A 29 76.13 -5.78 -10.84
N TYR A 30 75.93 -4.84 -9.91
CA TYR A 30 75.04 -4.98 -8.75
C TYR A 30 73.57 -4.91 -9.15
N LYS A 31 72.70 -5.55 -8.36
CA LYS A 31 71.25 -5.37 -8.49
C LYS A 31 70.85 -3.95 -8.10
N HIS A 32 69.73 -3.51 -8.65
CA HIS A 32 69.15 -2.18 -8.34
C HIS A 32 68.45 -2.13 -6.96
N ALA A 33 68.11 -3.27 -6.38
CA ALA A 33 67.55 -3.42 -5.03
C ALA A 33 67.95 -4.77 -4.43
N HIS A 34 67.92 -4.91 -3.10
CA HIS A 34 68.05 -6.23 -2.46
C HIS A 34 66.85 -7.11 -2.86
N GLY A 35 67.09 -8.37 -3.23
CA GLY A 35 66.01 -9.25 -3.68
C GLY A 35 64.96 -9.51 -2.59
N VAL A 36 65.35 -9.43 -1.31
CA VAL A 36 64.42 -9.50 -0.17
C VAL A 36 63.57 -8.25 -0.09
N CYS A 37 64.16 -7.06 -0.23
CA CYS A 37 63.47 -5.79 -0.19
C CYS A 37 62.47 -5.65 -1.35
N GLU A 38 62.87 -6.04 -2.55
CA GLU A 38 62.01 -6.02 -3.75
C GLU A 38 60.81 -6.97 -3.62
N ARG A 39 61.01 -8.19 -3.09
CA ARG A 39 59.90 -9.12 -2.82
C ARG A 39 58.96 -8.61 -1.73
N LYS A 40 59.50 -8.03 -0.65
CA LYS A 40 58.71 -7.47 0.44
C LYS A 40 57.90 -6.26 -0.02
N ASP A 41 58.48 -5.40 -0.86
CA ASP A 41 57.77 -4.26 -1.45
C ASP A 41 56.68 -4.69 -2.43
N THR A 42 56.97 -5.68 -3.29
CA THR A 42 55.98 -6.26 -4.20
C THR A 42 54.79 -6.85 -3.43
N HIS A 43 55.05 -7.69 -2.42
CA HIS A 43 54.01 -8.27 -1.57
C HIS A 43 53.21 -7.20 -0.81
N ARG A 44 53.87 -6.16 -0.29
CA ARG A 44 53.20 -5.02 0.37
C ARG A 44 52.23 -4.32 -0.60
N ARG A 45 52.68 -4.00 -1.82
CA ARG A 45 51.85 -3.34 -2.84
C ARG A 45 50.69 -4.22 -3.30
N GLU A 46 50.90 -5.53 -3.43
CA GLU A 46 49.83 -6.48 -3.73
C GLU A 46 48.78 -6.52 -2.61
N HIS A 47 49.22 -6.59 -1.35
CA HIS A 47 48.33 -6.55 -0.19
C HIS A 47 47.55 -5.23 -0.11
N GLU A 48 48.19 -4.08 -0.33
CA GLU A 48 47.52 -2.77 -0.36
C GLU A 48 46.48 -2.68 -1.48
N ARG A 49 46.79 -3.22 -2.67
CA ARG A 49 45.83 -3.28 -3.80
C ARG A 49 44.67 -4.20 -3.49
N GLU A 50 44.93 -5.37 -2.90
CA GLU A 50 43.89 -6.31 -2.51
C GLU A 50 43.00 -5.73 -1.42
N HIS A 51 43.58 -5.11 -0.39
CA HIS A 51 42.86 -4.38 0.64
C HIS A 51 41.99 -3.27 0.02
N GLY A 52 42.53 -2.48 -0.91
CA GLY A 52 41.77 -1.45 -1.63
C GLY A 52 40.67 -2.01 -2.53
N ARG A 53 40.81 -3.22 -3.07
CA ARG A 53 39.73 -3.92 -3.79
C ARG A 53 38.63 -4.39 -2.83
N ARG A 54 39.01 -4.97 -1.68
CA ARG A 54 38.06 -5.40 -0.64
C ARG A 54 37.23 -4.22 -0.11
N MET A 55 37.89 -3.10 0.22
CA MET A 55 37.20 -1.89 0.69
C MET A 55 36.22 -1.33 -0.34
N ARG A 56 36.57 -1.36 -1.64
CA ARG A 56 35.67 -0.91 -2.72
C ARG A 56 34.47 -1.84 -2.87
N ALA A 57 34.70 -3.15 -2.88
CA ALA A 57 33.63 -4.14 -2.94
C ALA A 57 32.67 -4.00 -1.73
N GLU A 58 33.20 -3.77 -0.53
CA GLU A 58 32.39 -3.53 0.67
C GLU A 58 31.58 -2.24 0.57
N ALA A 59 32.18 -1.15 0.07
CA ALA A 59 31.48 0.11 -0.17
C ALA A 59 30.36 -0.03 -1.20
N GLU A 60 30.59 -0.79 -2.28
CA GLU A 60 29.57 -1.08 -3.30
C GLU A 60 28.40 -1.90 -2.72
N LEU A 61 28.70 -2.91 -1.89
CA LEU A 61 27.66 -3.69 -1.20
C LEU A 61 26.83 -2.82 -0.24
N LEU A 62 27.47 -1.91 0.49
CA LEU A 62 26.79 -0.98 1.39
C LEU A 62 25.90 0.02 0.62
N ASP A 63 26.37 0.55 -0.52
CA ASP A 63 25.55 1.38 -1.41
C ASP A 63 24.36 0.59 -1.98
N ALA A 64 24.60 -0.63 -2.47
CA ALA A 64 23.54 -1.50 -2.98
C ALA A 64 22.47 -1.77 -1.92
N ARG A 65 22.88 -2.08 -0.67
CA ARG A 65 21.95 -2.25 0.46
C ARG A 65 21.19 -0.97 0.77
N SER A 66 21.85 0.18 0.72
CA SER A 66 21.22 1.49 0.93
C SER A 66 20.20 1.83 -0.17
N ARG A 67 20.45 1.45 -1.42
CA ARG A 67 19.47 1.58 -2.52
C ARG A 67 18.26 0.69 -2.29
N VAL A 68 18.45 -0.56 -1.89
CA VAL A 68 17.34 -1.48 -1.58
C VAL A 68 16.50 -0.94 -0.42
N ASP A 69 17.12 -0.46 0.67
CA ASP A 69 16.40 0.14 1.80
C ASP A 69 15.58 1.38 1.39
N ARG A 70 16.17 2.28 0.59
CA ARG A 70 15.44 3.44 0.05
C ARG A 70 14.26 3.03 -0.83
N SER A 71 14.44 2.05 -1.71
CA SER A 71 13.37 1.53 -2.57
C SER A 71 12.27 0.86 -1.75
N ALA A 72 12.62 0.08 -0.73
CA ALA A 72 11.65 -0.54 0.17
C ALA A 72 10.82 0.52 0.91
N ARG A 73 11.45 1.57 1.45
CA ARG A 73 10.75 2.69 2.10
C ARG A 73 9.87 3.48 1.13
N ALA A 74 10.29 3.63 -0.12
CA ALA A 74 9.46 4.26 -1.16
C ALA A 74 8.22 3.42 -1.47
N LEU A 75 8.38 2.10 -1.58
CA LEU A 75 7.29 1.17 -1.81
C LEU A 75 6.29 1.17 -0.64
N ILE A 76 6.76 1.12 0.60
CA ILE A 76 5.90 1.21 1.80
C ILE A 76 5.03 2.47 1.75
N ARG A 77 5.64 3.64 1.50
CA ARG A 77 4.91 4.90 1.39
C ARG A 77 3.89 4.91 0.25
N ALA A 78 4.24 4.34 -0.90
CA ALA A 78 3.32 4.22 -2.04
C ALA A 78 2.12 3.32 -1.71
N VAL A 79 2.34 2.22 -1.00
CA VAL A 79 1.27 1.32 -0.53
C VAL A 79 0.37 2.03 0.49
N GLU A 80 0.94 2.76 1.45
CA GLU A 80 0.18 3.55 2.42
C GLU A 80 -0.68 4.62 1.74
N GLU A 81 -0.14 5.34 0.76
CA GLU A 81 -0.89 6.33 -0.03
C GLU A 81 -2.04 5.71 -0.82
N ARG A 82 -1.76 4.60 -1.51
CA ARG A 82 -2.79 3.81 -2.21
C ARG A 82 -3.89 3.41 -1.23
N ASN A 83 -3.54 2.85 -0.08
CA ASN A 83 -4.50 2.36 0.90
C ASN A 83 -5.35 3.51 1.46
N ARG A 84 -4.76 4.68 1.72
CA ARG A 84 -5.50 5.90 2.11
C ARG A 84 -6.49 6.35 1.03
N THR A 85 -6.09 6.30 -0.24
CA THR A 85 -6.95 6.68 -1.37
C THR A 85 -8.12 5.69 -1.54
N VAL A 86 -7.84 4.39 -1.52
CA VAL A 86 -8.88 3.33 -1.59
C VAL A 86 -9.87 3.46 -0.43
N ARG A 87 -9.37 3.70 0.79
CA ARG A 87 -10.19 3.91 1.99
C ARG A 87 -11.21 5.04 1.78
N ARG A 88 -10.75 6.21 1.30
CA ARG A 88 -11.62 7.36 1.04
C ARG A 88 -12.64 7.09 -0.07
N ALA A 89 -12.21 6.45 -1.16
CA ALA A 89 -13.11 6.13 -2.28
C ALA A 89 -14.20 5.14 -1.87
N ASN A 90 -13.84 4.09 -1.13
CA ASN A 90 -14.79 3.13 -0.61
C ASN A 90 -15.72 3.76 0.45
N GLN A 91 -15.22 4.68 1.29
CA GLN A 91 -16.06 5.44 2.22
C GLN A 91 -17.10 6.26 1.46
N ALA A 92 -16.69 7.02 0.44
CA ALA A 92 -17.60 7.81 -0.40
C ALA A 92 -18.66 6.93 -1.09
N MET A 93 -18.28 5.74 -1.56
CA MET A 93 -19.22 4.77 -2.14
C MET A 93 -20.26 4.29 -1.13
N VAL A 94 -19.85 3.99 0.11
CA VAL A 94 -20.79 3.61 1.17
C VAL A 94 -21.71 4.78 1.50
N GLU A 95 -21.17 5.99 1.69
CA GLU A 95 -21.96 7.21 1.92
C GLU A 95 -22.98 7.47 0.80
N GLU A 96 -22.61 7.21 -0.46
CA GLU A 96 -23.54 7.30 -1.58
C GLU A 96 -24.69 6.27 -1.46
N CYS A 97 -24.39 5.04 -1.06
CA CYS A 97 -25.42 4.03 -0.79
C CYS A 97 -26.36 4.43 0.35
N TYR A 98 -25.88 5.16 1.38
CA TYR A 98 -26.76 5.72 2.41
C TYR A 98 -27.81 6.66 1.80
N TRP A 99 -27.36 7.56 0.94
CA TRP A 99 -28.26 8.51 0.27
C TRP A 99 -29.24 7.82 -0.66
N ARG A 100 -28.79 6.79 -1.39
CA ARG A 100 -29.65 5.99 -2.27
C ARG A 100 -30.79 5.32 -1.50
N VAL A 101 -30.48 4.67 -0.36
CA VAL A 101 -31.49 4.03 0.50
C VAL A 101 -32.48 5.06 1.04
N ARG A 102 -32.00 6.18 1.60
CA ARG A 102 -32.87 7.24 2.11
C ARG A 102 -33.75 7.85 1.02
N LEU A 103 -33.20 8.05 -0.17
CA LEU A 103 -33.96 8.54 -1.33
C LEU A 103 -35.07 7.55 -1.71
N MET A 104 -34.78 6.24 -1.73
CA MET A 104 -35.80 5.23 -2.01
C MET A 104 -36.89 5.15 -0.94
N ILE A 105 -36.54 5.29 0.35
CA ILE A 105 -37.53 5.45 1.44
C ILE A 105 -38.42 6.67 1.17
N GLY A 106 -37.84 7.78 0.73
CA GLY A 106 -38.55 8.98 0.31
C GLY A 106 -39.50 8.73 -0.86
N VAL A 107 -39.04 8.03 -1.90
CA VAL A 107 -39.87 7.65 -3.06
C VAL A 107 -41.06 6.80 -2.63
N MET A 108 -40.83 5.78 -1.79
CA MET A 108 -41.92 4.95 -1.26
C MET A 108 -42.92 5.78 -0.44
N SER A 109 -42.43 6.75 0.35
CA SER A 109 -43.30 7.53 1.23
C SER A 109 -44.08 8.63 0.51
N LEU A 110 -43.47 9.27 -0.50
CA LEU A 110 -43.98 10.50 -1.11
C LEU A 110 -44.62 10.26 -2.48
N THR A 111 -44.06 9.35 -3.28
CA THR A 111 -44.49 9.09 -4.66
C THR A 111 -44.63 7.59 -4.93
N PRO A 112 -45.47 6.87 -4.15
CA PRO A 112 -45.58 5.42 -4.23
C PRO A 112 -46.04 4.93 -5.60
N MET A 113 -46.91 5.67 -6.28
CA MET A 113 -47.43 5.29 -7.58
C MET A 113 -46.40 5.38 -8.71
N ASP A 114 -45.40 6.25 -8.58
CA ASP A 114 -44.31 6.35 -9.56
C ASP A 114 -43.37 5.14 -9.44
N LEU A 115 -43.15 4.66 -8.21
CA LEU A 115 -42.45 3.40 -7.95
C LEU A 115 -43.27 2.18 -8.37
N VAL A 116 -44.57 2.11 -8.05
CA VAL A 116 -45.42 0.98 -8.48
C VAL A 116 -45.46 0.85 -9.99
N GLY A 117 -45.56 2.00 -10.68
CA GLY A 117 -45.63 2.04 -12.13
C GLY A 117 -44.28 1.98 -12.84
N TYR A 118 -43.15 2.02 -12.13
CA TYR A 118 -41.81 2.17 -12.73
C TYR A 118 -41.76 3.27 -13.80
N ARG A 119 -42.42 4.39 -13.51
CA ARG A 119 -42.67 5.45 -14.51
C ARG A 119 -41.40 6.25 -14.82
N GLU A 120 -40.51 6.33 -13.84
CA GLU A 120 -39.31 7.14 -13.87
C GLU A 120 -38.07 6.24 -13.95
N GLU A 121 -37.24 6.46 -14.98
CA GLU A 121 -36.04 5.66 -15.23
C GLU A 121 -35.04 5.71 -14.05
N TRP A 122 -34.93 6.86 -13.40
CA TRP A 122 -34.02 7.03 -12.25
C TRP A 122 -34.48 6.23 -11.01
N ILE A 123 -35.79 5.98 -10.84
CA ILE A 123 -36.31 5.13 -9.77
C ILE A 123 -35.93 3.67 -10.03
N VAL A 124 -36.02 3.23 -11.29
CA VAL A 124 -35.61 1.88 -11.72
C VAL A 124 -34.11 1.69 -11.52
N ALA A 125 -33.29 2.68 -11.93
CA ALA A 125 -31.85 2.66 -11.70
C ALA A 125 -31.51 2.59 -10.20
N LEU A 126 -32.22 3.37 -9.37
CA LEU A 126 -32.05 3.35 -7.92
C LEU A 126 -32.43 1.99 -7.31
N ALA A 127 -33.52 1.37 -7.78
CA ALA A 127 -33.93 0.04 -7.35
C ALA A 127 -32.92 -1.05 -7.76
N ARG A 128 -32.31 -0.93 -8.96
CA ARG A 128 -31.20 -1.80 -9.40
C ARG A 128 -29.97 -1.63 -8.52
N ASP A 129 -29.63 -0.41 -8.15
CA ASP A 129 -28.50 -0.12 -7.29
C ASP A 129 -28.66 -0.73 -5.88
N ILE A 130 -29.89 -0.73 -5.36
CA ILE A 130 -30.23 -1.29 -4.04
C ILE A 130 -30.40 -2.82 -4.08
N GLY A 131 -30.90 -3.36 -5.18
CA GLY A 131 -31.20 -4.78 -5.32
C GLY A 131 -32.49 -5.21 -4.67
N SER A 132 -33.01 -6.36 -5.07
CA SER A 132 -34.33 -6.83 -4.64
C SER A 132 -34.39 -7.16 -3.14
N ASN A 133 -33.28 -7.62 -2.53
CA ASN A 133 -33.22 -7.89 -1.08
C ASN A 133 -33.28 -6.58 -0.28
N GLY A 134 -32.48 -5.58 -0.65
CA GLY A 134 -32.48 -4.26 0.00
C GLY A 134 -33.83 -3.56 -0.17
N MET A 135 -34.40 -3.58 -1.38
CA MET A 135 -35.73 -3.04 -1.67
C MET A 135 -36.82 -3.74 -0.83
N GLY A 136 -36.76 -5.07 -0.73
CA GLY A 136 -37.63 -5.85 0.13
C GLY A 136 -37.52 -5.45 1.60
N ARG A 137 -36.29 -5.25 2.10
CA ARG A 137 -36.05 -4.84 3.47
C ARG A 137 -36.62 -3.44 3.77
N ILE A 138 -36.41 -2.49 2.87
CA ILE A 138 -36.99 -1.14 2.99
C ILE A 138 -38.52 -1.22 3.02
N ALA A 139 -39.12 -1.98 2.10
CA ALA A 139 -40.56 -2.16 2.03
C ALA A 139 -41.13 -2.78 3.33
N ASP A 140 -40.44 -3.75 3.91
CA ASP A 140 -40.88 -4.38 5.16
C ASP A 140 -40.79 -3.42 6.36
N LEU A 141 -39.70 -2.65 6.48
CA LEU A 141 -39.52 -1.68 7.56
C LEU A 141 -40.51 -0.50 7.47
N THR A 142 -40.80 -0.04 6.26
CA THR A 142 -41.75 1.05 6.02
C THR A 142 -43.22 0.60 6.04
N GLY A 143 -43.48 -0.71 6.12
CA GLY A 143 -44.83 -1.25 6.09
C GLY A 143 -45.51 -1.13 4.73
N TRP A 144 -44.74 -1.12 3.64
CA TRP A 144 -45.20 -1.02 2.26
C TRP A 144 -46.17 -2.16 1.89
N LYS A 145 -47.35 -1.79 1.37
CA LYS A 145 -48.43 -2.72 1.01
C LYS A 145 -48.73 -2.79 -0.48
N ASP A 146 -48.16 -1.88 -1.27
CA ASP A 146 -48.41 -1.84 -2.70
C ASP A 146 -47.59 -2.90 -3.45
N ALA A 147 -47.79 -2.96 -4.77
CA ALA A 147 -47.05 -3.88 -5.63
C ALA A 147 -45.53 -3.66 -5.47
N ARG A 148 -44.77 -4.75 -5.62
CA ARG A 148 -43.31 -4.77 -5.53
C ARG A 148 -42.71 -5.05 -6.91
N PRO A 149 -42.73 -4.08 -7.84
CA PRO A 149 -42.31 -4.30 -9.23
C PRO A 149 -40.85 -4.77 -9.36
N TRP A 150 -39.98 -4.45 -8.41
CA TRP A 150 -38.58 -4.92 -8.39
C TRP A 150 -38.40 -6.43 -8.25
N LEU A 151 -39.42 -7.16 -7.78
CA LEU A 151 -39.39 -8.62 -7.74
C LEU A 151 -39.62 -9.26 -9.12
N LEU A 152 -40.14 -8.48 -10.07
CA LEU A 152 -40.47 -8.92 -11.43
C LEU A 152 -39.50 -8.38 -12.48
N ASP A 153 -38.64 -7.43 -12.11
CA ASP A 153 -37.64 -6.85 -13.00
C ASP A 153 -36.44 -7.82 -13.14
N PRO A 154 -36.20 -8.40 -14.33
CA PRO A 154 -35.11 -9.34 -14.54
C PRO A 154 -33.71 -8.69 -14.45
N ASP A 155 -33.63 -7.37 -14.57
CA ASP A 155 -32.38 -6.63 -14.49
C ASP A 155 -32.00 -6.27 -13.04
N ILE A 156 -32.88 -6.56 -12.06
CA ILE A 156 -32.62 -6.34 -10.64
C ILE A 156 -32.12 -7.63 -9.99
N GLY A 157 -30.81 -7.68 -9.71
CA GLY A 157 -30.21 -8.74 -8.90
C GLY A 157 -30.56 -8.63 -7.41
N SER A 158 -30.28 -9.69 -6.65
CA SER A 158 -30.56 -9.75 -5.20
C SER A 158 -29.75 -8.74 -4.39
N GLU A 159 -28.45 -8.62 -4.70
CA GLU A 159 -27.47 -7.82 -3.95
C GLU A 159 -27.31 -6.37 -4.44
N GLY A 160 -28.06 -5.98 -5.46
CA GLY A 160 -27.89 -4.70 -6.14
C GLY A 160 -26.56 -4.61 -6.91
N THR A 161 -26.30 -3.45 -7.50
CA THR A 161 -25.12 -3.21 -8.36
C THR A 161 -23.96 -2.53 -7.63
N ALA A 162 -24.18 -1.98 -6.43
CA ALA A 162 -23.15 -1.24 -5.70
C ALA A 162 -21.99 -2.14 -5.25
N ARG A 163 -20.75 -1.73 -5.56
CA ARG A 163 -19.52 -2.48 -5.26
C ARG A 163 -18.43 -1.56 -4.74
N LEU A 164 -17.55 -2.07 -3.89
CA LEU A 164 -16.34 -1.35 -3.48
C LEU A 164 -15.40 -1.14 -4.68
N VAL A 165 -14.70 0.00 -4.69
CA VAL A 165 -13.71 0.36 -5.73
C VAL A 165 -12.52 -0.61 -5.71
N ALA A 166 -12.16 -1.10 -4.53
CA ALA A 166 -11.21 -2.19 -4.34
C ALA A 166 -11.48 -2.86 -2.98
N PRO A 167 -11.00 -4.08 -2.75
CA PRO A 167 -11.02 -4.67 -1.41
C PRO A 167 -10.42 -3.69 -0.40
N TRP A 168 -11.09 -3.56 0.75
CA TRP A 168 -10.53 -2.78 1.84
C TRP A 168 -9.16 -3.38 2.22
N PRO A 169 -8.11 -2.57 2.38
CA PRO A 169 -6.83 -3.09 2.83
C PRO A 169 -7.01 -3.80 4.17
N ASP A 170 -6.32 -4.93 4.38
CA ASP A 170 -6.40 -5.69 5.63
C ASP A 170 -6.25 -4.75 6.83
N ILE A 171 -7.29 -4.75 7.66
CA ILE A 171 -7.44 -3.86 8.80
C ILE A 171 -6.63 -4.44 9.96
N GLY A 172 -5.68 -3.67 10.50
CA GLY A 172 -5.02 -4.02 11.76
C GLY A 172 -6.04 -4.03 12.92
N PRO A 173 -5.82 -4.82 13.98
CA PRO A 173 -6.81 -5.09 15.03
C PRO A 173 -7.39 -3.88 15.79
N ASP A 174 -6.89 -2.66 15.56
CA ASP A 174 -7.31 -1.44 16.27
C ASP A 174 -8.27 -0.52 15.46
N ASP A 175 -8.55 -0.82 14.18
CA ASP A 175 -9.31 0.04 13.26
C ASP A 175 -10.81 -0.39 13.09
N TRP A 176 -11.38 -1.14 14.04
CA TRP A 176 -12.77 -1.65 14.01
C TRP A 176 -13.85 -0.61 14.37
N ILE A 177 -13.83 0.56 13.74
CA ILE A 177 -14.80 1.64 14.05
C ILE A 177 -15.48 2.13 12.76
N GLY A 178 -16.82 2.01 12.69
CA GLY A 178 -17.67 2.67 11.69
C GLY A 178 -18.18 1.80 10.52
N TYR A 179 -18.40 2.44 9.37
CA TYR A 179 -19.03 1.94 8.13
C TYR A 179 -18.53 0.58 7.60
N THR A 180 -17.35 0.12 8.04
CA THR A 180 -16.73 -1.16 7.67
C THR A 180 -17.50 -2.38 8.17
N ALA A 181 -18.33 -2.23 9.20
CA ALA A 181 -19.10 -3.34 9.72
C ALA A 181 -20.14 -3.85 8.71
N ASP A 182 -20.70 -3.05 7.79
CA ASP A 182 -21.74 -3.51 6.86
C ASP A 182 -21.23 -4.27 5.63
N LEU A 183 -19.94 -4.57 5.56
CA LEU A 183 -19.39 -5.30 4.41
C LEU A 183 -19.65 -6.81 4.56
N ASP A 184 -19.89 -7.52 3.46
CA ASP A 184 -19.81 -8.99 3.46
C ASP A 184 -18.33 -9.40 3.51
N HIS A 185 -17.96 -10.12 4.57
CA HIS A 185 -16.59 -10.55 4.84
C HIS A 185 -16.30 -11.97 4.31
N MET A 186 -17.29 -12.69 3.79
CA MET A 186 -17.18 -14.12 3.46
C MET A 186 -16.85 -14.43 1.98
N GLY A 187 -16.64 -13.43 1.12
CA GLY A 187 -16.36 -13.64 -0.30
C GLY A 187 -15.09 -12.93 -0.80
N ASN A 188 -14.06 -13.69 -1.18
CA ASN A 188 -12.80 -13.20 -1.78
C ASN A 188 -12.92 -12.71 -3.24
N GLN A 189 -14.07 -12.15 -3.63
CA GLN A 189 -14.25 -11.55 -4.97
C GLN A 189 -15.03 -10.24 -4.81
N GLY A 190 -14.36 -9.10 -4.99
CA GLY A 190 -15.01 -7.78 -5.13
C GLY A 190 -16.20 -7.53 -4.21
N ARG A 191 -15.95 -7.44 -2.89
CA ARG A 191 -16.96 -7.40 -1.83
C ARG A 191 -18.12 -6.45 -2.18
N ALA A 192 -19.30 -7.03 -2.39
CA ALA A 192 -20.54 -6.28 -2.52
C ALA A 192 -20.87 -5.57 -1.19
N ILE A 193 -21.55 -4.44 -1.27
CA ILE A 193 -22.11 -3.78 -0.08
C ILE A 193 -23.35 -4.58 0.30
N ASP A 194 -23.44 -5.05 1.54
CA ASP A 194 -24.65 -5.72 2.04
C ASP A 194 -25.75 -4.67 2.21
N MET A 195 -26.59 -4.54 1.20
CA MET A 195 -27.65 -3.54 1.18
C MET A 195 -28.71 -3.80 2.26
N VAL A 196 -28.93 -5.05 2.68
CA VAL A 196 -29.89 -5.36 3.75
C VAL A 196 -29.36 -4.83 5.08
N ARG A 197 -28.10 -5.13 5.39
CA ARG A 197 -27.46 -4.68 6.62
C ARG A 197 -27.28 -3.16 6.66
N LEU A 198 -26.97 -2.56 5.51
CA LEU A 198 -26.94 -1.11 5.34
C LEU A 198 -28.29 -0.47 5.66
N VAL A 199 -29.39 -1.01 5.11
CA VAL A 199 -30.75 -0.54 5.39
C VAL A 199 -31.08 -0.64 6.87
N ASP A 200 -30.75 -1.76 7.52
CA ASP A 200 -30.98 -1.93 8.96
C ASP A 200 -30.24 -0.91 9.80
N ARG A 201 -28.98 -0.62 9.45
CA ARG A 201 -28.19 0.40 10.14
C ARG A 201 -28.79 1.79 9.93
N ILE A 202 -29.11 2.17 8.69
CA ILE A 202 -29.74 3.46 8.39
C ILE A 202 -31.01 3.61 9.19
N TRP A 203 -31.87 2.57 9.20
CA TRP A 203 -33.09 2.58 9.97
C TRP A 203 -32.85 2.82 11.46
N ASN A 204 -31.88 2.11 12.04
CA ASN A 204 -31.53 2.27 13.45
C ASN A 204 -30.94 3.66 13.75
N GLU A 205 -30.02 4.16 12.94
CA GLU A 205 -29.43 5.50 13.07
C GLU A 205 -30.50 6.59 12.92
N ASP A 206 -31.40 6.44 11.96
CA ASP A 206 -32.45 7.41 11.67
C ASP A 206 -33.51 7.47 12.80
N HIS A 207 -33.74 6.37 13.53
CA HIS A 207 -34.73 6.31 14.62
C HIS A 207 -34.15 6.47 16.04
N HIS A 208 -32.89 6.09 16.26
CA HIS A 208 -32.26 6.08 17.58
C HIS A 208 -31.02 6.97 17.66
N GLY A 209 -30.46 7.37 16.52
CA GLY A 209 -29.24 8.14 16.42
C GLY A 209 -27.98 7.29 16.46
N THR A 210 -26.84 7.90 16.15
CA THR A 210 -25.56 7.17 16.06
C THR A 210 -24.90 6.93 17.43
N ASN A 211 -25.29 7.69 18.45
CA ASN A 211 -24.76 7.60 19.81
C ASN A 211 -25.71 8.27 20.83
N ARG A 212 -25.41 8.19 22.12
CA ARG A 212 -26.29 8.70 23.19
C ARG A 212 -26.54 10.23 23.15
N SER A 213 -25.70 10.99 22.44
CA SER A 213 -25.81 12.45 22.28
C SER A 213 -26.35 12.88 20.91
N ASP A 214 -26.48 11.95 19.97
CA ASP A 214 -27.00 12.17 18.64
C ASP A 214 -28.36 11.48 18.55
N HIS A 215 -29.40 12.22 18.22
CA HIS A 215 -30.75 11.70 18.11
C HIS A 215 -31.08 11.53 16.63
N GLY A 216 -31.54 10.35 16.26
CA GLY A 216 -31.95 10.06 14.89
C GLY A 216 -33.00 11.08 14.42
N TRP A 217 -32.97 11.41 13.13
CA TRP A 217 -33.86 12.42 12.54
C TRP A 217 -35.35 12.12 12.74
N TRP A 218 -35.68 10.84 12.93
CA TRP A 218 -37.02 10.34 13.19
C TRP A 218 -37.21 9.85 14.63
N SER A 219 -36.24 10.09 15.52
CA SER A 219 -36.37 9.77 16.93
C SER A 219 -37.55 10.52 17.54
N LEU A 220 -38.44 9.77 18.17
CA LEU A 220 -39.63 10.32 18.81
C LEU A 220 -39.34 10.87 20.21
N GLU A 221 -38.11 10.74 20.71
CA GLU A 221 -37.73 11.04 22.09
C GLU A 221 -37.42 12.52 22.38
N ASN A 222 -37.42 13.42 21.39
CA ASN A 222 -37.30 14.87 21.63
C ASN A 222 -38.07 15.72 20.61
N LYS A 223 -39.41 15.68 20.67
CA LYS A 223 -40.29 16.71 20.09
C LYS A 223 -40.97 17.57 21.17
N ASP A 224 -40.27 17.91 22.24
CA ASP A 224 -40.74 18.89 23.21
C ASP A 224 -39.75 20.08 23.27
N PRO A 225 -40.03 21.20 22.58
CA PRO A 225 -39.23 22.40 22.70
C PRO A 225 -39.61 23.09 24.00
N ARG A 226 -38.72 23.05 25.00
CA ARG A 226 -38.73 24.04 26.10
C ARG A 226 -37.76 25.16 25.79
#